data_AF-A0A226DYQ5-F1
#
_entry.id   AF-A0A226DYQ5-F1
#
_cell.length_a   1.000
_cell.length_b   1.000
_cell.length_c   1.000
_cell.angle_alpha   90.00
_cell.angle_beta   90.00
_cell.angle_gamma   90.00
#
_symmetry.space_group_name_H-M   'P 1'
#
loop_
_entity.id
_entity.type
_entity.pdbx_description
1 polymer ?
#
loop_
_entity_poly.entity_id
_entity_poly.type
_entity_poly.pdbx_seq_one_letter_code
_entity_poly.pdbx_strand_id
1 'polypeptide(L)'
;MGAKHTCGRNRQPTATRRRRIPSQTGYEIDLQLRLYSEVKIIESMYNGHFQNFHLQFFYTAGCLAVILGSYITISFGNEISEQIAFLVYPLIALDALGMILFICYSSGKSNHDSKILIKNWLRNDPACRRNNCFKRIQACSPIKIRFGPNIMEIATVLMTTHFCFSSTVNLLLVGKG
;
A
#
# COMPACT_ATOMS: atom_id res chain seq x y z
N MET A 1 -83.96 -0.18 -29.51
CA MET A 1 -83.16 -0.43 -30.73
C MET A 1 -81.88 0.39 -30.64
N GLY A 2 -80.72 -0.27 -30.69
CA GLY A 2 -79.39 0.30 -31.03
C GLY A 2 -78.75 1.25 -30.02
N ALA A 3 -77.45 1.23 -29.74
CA ALA A 3 -76.37 0.32 -30.08
C ALA A 3 -75.24 0.58 -29.06
N LYS A 4 -74.60 -0.49 -28.58
CA LYS A 4 -73.43 -0.45 -27.69
C LYS A 4 -72.21 -0.01 -28.50
N HIS A 5 -71.52 1.05 -28.07
CA HIS A 5 -70.17 1.39 -28.56
C HIS A 5 -69.14 1.06 -27.48
N THR A 6 -68.54 -0.13 -27.58
CA THR A 6 -67.33 -0.52 -26.86
C THR A 6 -66.11 -0.12 -27.70
N CYS A 7 -65.43 0.97 -27.33
CA CYS A 7 -64.18 1.37 -27.96
C CYS A 7 -62.99 0.74 -27.22
N GLY A 8 -62.15 0.06 -28.00
CA GLY A 8 -61.11 -0.87 -27.55
C GLY A 8 -59.97 -0.22 -26.75
N ARG A 9 -59.63 -0.87 -25.64
CA ARG A 9 -58.47 -0.58 -24.79
C ARG A 9 -57.21 -1.10 -25.49
N ASN A 10 -56.50 -0.21 -26.17
CA ASN A 10 -55.25 -0.49 -26.87
C ASN A 10 -54.16 -0.91 -25.86
N ARG A 11 -53.78 -2.19 -25.85
CA ARG A 11 -52.64 -2.71 -25.07
C ARG A 11 -51.35 -2.29 -25.78
N GLN A 12 -50.57 -1.42 -25.14
CA GLN A 12 -49.18 -1.18 -25.51
C GLN A 12 -48.40 -2.51 -25.49
N PRO A 13 -47.67 -2.87 -26.56
CA PRO A 13 -46.74 -3.97 -26.50
C PRO A 13 -45.59 -3.61 -25.54
N THR A 14 -45.50 -4.41 -24.49
CA THR A 14 -44.42 -4.51 -23.52
C THR A 14 -43.05 -4.31 -24.15
N ALA A 15 -42.34 -3.30 -23.65
CA ALA A 15 -40.94 -3.05 -23.91
C ALA A 15 -40.14 -4.35 -23.77
N THR A 16 -39.59 -4.81 -24.89
CA THR A 16 -38.60 -5.87 -24.96
C THR A 16 -37.44 -5.47 -24.06
N ARG A 17 -37.33 -6.15 -22.91
CA ARG A 17 -36.19 -6.11 -22.01
C ARG A 17 -34.96 -6.58 -22.79
N ARG A 18 -34.31 -5.67 -23.52
CA ARG A 18 -32.99 -5.86 -24.11
C ARG A 18 -32.12 -6.44 -23.00
N ARG A 19 -31.77 -7.71 -23.10
CA ARG A 19 -30.66 -8.28 -22.34
C ARG A 19 -29.49 -7.34 -22.60
N ARG A 20 -29.12 -6.54 -21.60
CA ARG A 20 -27.84 -5.83 -21.60
C ARG A 20 -26.81 -6.95 -21.66
N ILE A 21 -26.23 -7.14 -22.83
CA ILE A 21 -24.95 -7.80 -22.96
C ILE A 21 -24.05 -7.08 -21.95
N PRO A 22 -23.53 -7.76 -20.91
CA PRO A 22 -22.58 -7.14 -20.02
C PRO A 22 -21.43 -6.65 -20.90
N SER A 23 -21.24 -5.34 -20.96
CA SER A 23 -20.07 -4.74 -21.59
C SER A 23 -18.84 -5.39 -20.98
N GLN A 24 -17.91 -5.90 -21.81
CA GLN A 24 -16.66 -6.55 -21.38
C GLN A 24 -15.96 -5.77 -20.23
N THR A 25 -16.04 -4.44 -20.26
CA THR A 25 -15.51 -3.51 -19.25
C THR A 25 -16.06 -3.75 -17.83
N GLY A 26 -17.32 -4.17 -17.69
CA GLY A 26 -17.94 -4.39 -16.37
C GLY A 26 -17.41 -5.65 -15.68
N TYR A 27 -17.11 -6.69 -16.46
CA TYR A 27 -16.54 -7.94 -15.94
C TYR A 27 -15.09 -7.74 -15.45
N GLU A 28 -14.29 -6.95 -16.17
CA GLU A 28 -12.91 -6.62 -15.74
C GLU A 28 -12.88 -5.84 -14.42
N ILE A 29 -13.80 -4.89 -14.22
CA ILE A 29 -13.88 -4.11 -12.99
C ILE A 29 -14.32 -4.98 -11.81
N ASP A 30 -15.27 -5.89 -12.00
CA ASP A 30 -15.69 -6.83 -10.94
C ASP A 30 -14.55 -7.80 -10.54
N LEU A 31 -13.74 -8.22 -11.51
CA LEU A 31 -12.53 -9.03 -11.25
C LEU A 31 -11.48 -8.22 -10.49
N GLN A 32 -11.20 -6.98 -10.92
CA GLN A 32 -10.26 -6.07 -10.24
C GLN A 32 -10.72 -5.74 -8.81
N LEU A 33 -12.02 -5.54 -8.59
CA LEU A 33 -12.61 -5.32 -7.27
C LEU A 33 -12.49 -6.55 -6.35
N ARG A 34 -12.64 -7.78 -6.90
CA ARG A 34 -12.41 -9.01 -6.13
C ARG A 34 -10.96 -9.14 -5.69
N LEU A 35 -10.02 -8.98 -6.62
CA LEU A 35 -8.58 -9.01 -6.30
C LEU A 35 -8.22 -7.92 -5.29
N TYR A 36 -8.77 -6.71 -5.46
CA TYR A 36 -8.57 -5.63 -4.51
C TYR A 36 -9.13 -5.96 -3.12
N SER A 37 -10.30 -6.62 -3.05
CA SER A 37 -10.90 -7.07 -1.79
C SER A 37 -10.03 -8.11 -1.09
N GLU A 38 -9.39 -9.03 -1.83
CA GLU A 38 -8.47 -10.01 -1.25
C GLU A 38 -7.22 -9.32 -0.66
N VAL A 39 -6.62 -8.39 -1.41
CA VAL A 39 -5.48 -7.60 -0.91
C VAL A 39 -5.87 -6.77 0.32
N LYS A 40 -7.09 -6.23 0.34
CA LYS A 40 -7.69 -5.52 1.50
C LYS A 40 -7.82 -6.40 2.74
N ILE A 41 -8.15 -7.68 2.58
CA ILE A 41 -8.23 -8.62 3.68
C ILE A 41 -6.82 -8.87 4.24
N ILE A 42 -5.84 -9.07 3.37
CA ILE A 42 -4.43 -9.23 3.76
C ILE A 42 -3.93 -7.97 4.48
N GLU A 43 -4.22 -6.79 3.95
CA GLU A 43 -3.93 -5.50 4.59
C GLU A 43 -4.56 -5.44 5.98
N SER A 44 -5.83 -5.81 6.12
CA SER A 44 -6.53 -5.79 7.41
C SER A 44 -5.94 -6.79 8.42
N MET A 45 -5.53 -7.98 7.97
CA MET A 45 -4.87 -8.97 8.82
C MET A 45 -3.50 -8.49 9.28
N TYR A 46 -2.73 -7.91 8.35
CA TYR A 46 -1.42 -7.34 8.64
C TYR A 46 -1.52 -6.16 9.61
N ASN A 47 -2.51 -5.29 9.39
CA ASN A 47 -2.77 -4.13 10.23
C ASN A 47 -3.33 -4.51 11.61
N GLY A 48 -4.11 -5.59 11.71
CA GLY A 48 -4.69 -6.05 12.98
C GLY A 48 -3.70 -6.79 13.87
N HIS A 49 -2.86 -7.65 13.29
CA HIS A 49 -2.03 -8.58 14.05
C HIS A 49 -0.53 -8.24 14.02
N PHE A 50 -0.02 -7.80 12.86
CA PHE A 50 1.42 -7.59 12.65
C PHE A 50 1.90 -6.17 12.98
N GLN A 51 1.01 -5.19 12.89
CA GLN A 51 1.34 -3.77 12.97
C GLN A 51 2.02 -3.34 14.27
N ASN A 52 1.51 -3.77 15.43
CA ASN A 52 1.94 -3.19 16.70
C ASN A 52 3.22 -3.81 17.25
N PHE A 53 3.41 -5.12 17.04
CA PHE A 53 4.52 -5.84 17.64
C PHE A 53 5.62 -6.16 16.63
N HIS A 54 5.29 -6.89 15.56
CA HIS A 54 6.30 -7.39 14.62
C HIS A 54 6.93 -6.25 13.83
N LEU A 55 6.13 -5.39 13.22
CA LEU A 55 6.65 -4.30 12.40
C LEU A 55 7.54 -3.33 13.20
N GLN A 56 7.08 -2.91 14.37
CA GLN A 56 7.84 -2.01 15.24
C GLN A 56 9.14 -2.67 15.73
N PHE A 57 9.09 -3.96 16.08
CA PHE A 57 10.25 -4.72 16.51
C PHE A 57 11.29 -4.86 15.39
N PHE A 58 10.90 -5.34 14.21
CA PHE A 58 11.82 -5.47 13.06
C PHE A 58 12.41 -4.13 12.64
N TYR A 59 11.58 -3.09 12.63
CA TYR A 59 12.02 -1.76 12.27
C TYR A 59 13.06 -1.20 13.27
N THR A 60 12.79 -1.31 14.57
CA THR A 60 13.73 -0.85 15.61
C THR A 60 15.01 -1.67 15.65
N ALA A 61 14.91 -3.00 15.57
CA ALA A 61 16.07 -3.89 15.48
C ALA A 61 16.94 -3.60 14.24
N GLY A 62 16.30 -3.37 13.09
CA GLY A 62 17.01 -3.00 11.87
C GLY A 62 17.69 -1.63 11.99
N CYS A 63 17.03 -0.62 12.58
CA CYS A 63 17.65 0.68 12.83
C CYS A 63 18.89 0.55 13.73
N LEU A 64 18.80 -0.24 14.80
CA LEU A 64 19.93 -0.53 15.69
C LEU A 64 21.07 -1.23 14.96
N ALA A 65 20.77 -2.23 14.11
CA ALA A 65 21.77 -2.93 13.31
C ALA A 65 22.50 -1.97 12.34
N VAL A 66 21.76 -1.06 11.70
CA VAL A 66 22.35 -0.03 10.83
C VAL A 66 23.25 0.90 11.62
N ILE A 67 22.79 1.43 12.76
CA ILE A 67 23.55 2.38 13.59
C ILE A 67 24.83 1.73 14.13
N LEU A 68 24.71 0.56 14.76
CA LEU A 68 25.85 -0.15 15.35
C LEU A 68 26.82 -0.67 14.29
N GLY A 69 26.31 -1.26 13.22
CA GLY A 69 27.14 -1.75 12.12
C GLY A 69 27.92 -0.63 11.44
N SER A 70 27.27 0.52 11.21
CA SER A 70 27.93 1.71 10.64
C SER A 70 28.93 2.32 11.62
N TYR A 71 28.58 2.43 12.90
CA TYR A 71 29.49 2.93 13.95
C TYR A 71 30.75 2.07 14.07
N ILE A 72 30.62 0.74 14.16
CA ILE A 72 31.77 -0.18 14.25
C ILE A 72 32.65 -0.06 13.01
N THR A 73 32.04 -0.02 11.82
CA THR A 73 32.75 0.12 10.55
C THR A 73 33.57 1.42 10.50
N ILE A 74 33.00 2.55 10.94
CA ILE A 74 33.67 3.85 10.87
C ILE A 74 34.69 4.02 12.00
N SER A 75 34.35 3.60 13.22
CA SER A 75 35.19 3.78 14.40
C SER A 75 36.49 2.98 14.28
N PHE A 76 36.40 1.76 13.76
CA PHE A 76 37.54 0.87 13.65
C PHE A 76 38.09 0.74 12.22
N GLY A 77 37.50 1.41 11.23
CA GLY A 77 37.88 1.27 9.82
C GLY A 77 39.37 1.48 9.51
N ASN A 78 40.08 2.28 10.32
CA ASN A 78 41.51 2.54 10.14
C ASN A 78 42.43 1.45 10.76
N GLU A 79 41.99 0.71 11.77
CA GLU A 79 42.79 -0.37 12.39
C GLU A 79 42.51 -1.75 11.78
N ILE A 80 41.45 -1.86 10.97
CA ILE A 80 40.77 -3.14 10.69
C ILE A 80 40.78 -3.56 9.21
N SER A 81 41.34 -2.74 8.31
CA SER A 81 41.40 -3.03 6.87
C SER A 81 42.15 -4.31 6.48
N GLU A 82 42.83 -4.99 7.42
CA GLU A 82 43.58 -6.23 7.15
C GLU A 82 42.75 -7.52 7.28
N GLN A 83 41.54 -7.49 7.86
CA GLN A 83 40.73 -8.71 8.06
C GLN A 83 39.37 -8.65 7.35
N ILE A 84 39.17 -9.56 6.39
CA ILE A 84 37.90 -9.79 5.66
C ILE A 84 36.68 -10.00 6.58
N ALA A 85 36.91 -10.55 7.78
CA ALA A 85 35.87 -10.78 8.78
C ALA A 85 35.14 -9.50 9.21
N PHE A 86 35.77 -8.34 9.07
CA PHE A 86 35.16 -7.06 9.45
C PHE A 86 34.35 -6.39 8.35
N LEU A 87 34.46 -6.85 7.11
CA LEU A 87 33.57 -6.43 6.02
C LEU A 87 32.13 -6.93 6.22
N VAL A 88 31.93 -7.88 7.14
CA VAL A 88 30.62 -8.41 7.53
C VAL A 88 29.76 -7.35 8.22
N TYR A 89 30.35 -6.45 9.02
CA TYR A 89 29.60 -5.39 9.72
C TYR A 89 28.94 -4.36 8.79
N PRO A 90 29.64 -3.75 7.82
CA PRO A 90 29.00 -2.86 6.86
C PRO A 90 28.05 -3.62 5.93
N LEU A 91 28.32 -4.89 5.64
CA LEU A 91 27.42 -5.71 4.83
C LEU A 91 26.09 -5.97 5.54
N ILE A 92 26.11 -6.31 6.83
CA ILE A 92 24.90 -6.47 7.65
C ILE A 92 24.16 -5.14 7.78
N ALA A 93 24.88 -4.03 7.98
CA ALA A 93 24.25 -2.70 8.05
C ALA A 93 23.57 -2.33 6.73
N LEU A 94 24.21 -2.62 5.60
CA LEU A 94 23.67 -2.33 4.27
C LEU A 94 22.48 -3.23 3.93
N ASP A 95 22.54 -4.51 4.31
CA ASP A 95 21.42 -5.45 4.15
C ASP A 95 20.21 -5.03 5.00
N ALA A 96 20.42 -4.71 6.28
CA ALA A 96 19.37 -4.22 7.17
C ALA A 96 18.75 -2.91 6.66
N LEU A 97 19.58 -1.98 6.19
CA LEU A 97 19.12 -0.74 5.58
C LEU A 97 18.29 -1.03 4.32
N GLY A 98 18.80 -1.87 3.42
CA GLY A 98 18.11 -2.28 2.19
C GLY A 98 16.73 -2.88 2.47
N MET A 99 16.63 -3.77 3.46
CA MET A 99 15.37 -4.39 3.87
C MET A 99 14.38 -3.35 4.41
N ILE A 100 14.82 -2.43 5.28
CA ILE A 100 13.96 -1.35 5.79
C ILE A 100 13.47 -0.47 4.65
N LEU A 101 14.38 -0.05 3.75
CA LEU A 101 14.06 0.79 2.60
C LEU A 101 13.05 0.09 1.68
N PHE A 102 13.24 -1.19 1.39
CA PHE A 102 12.37 -1.98 0.53
C PHE A 102 10.95 -2.09 1.10
N ILE A 103 10.81 -2.39 2.39
CA ILE A 103 9.50 -2.51 3.05
C ILE A 103 8.81 -1.13 3.11
N CYS A 104 9.55 -0.08 3.46
CA CYS A 104 9.05 1.29 3.50
C CYS A 104 8.59 1.80 2.13
N TYR A 105 9.40 1.58 1.11
CA TYR A 105 9.12 2.00 -0.27
C TYR A 105 7.96 1.22 -0.88
N SER A 106 7.95 -0.12 -0.77
CA SER A 106 6.88 -0.96 -1.31
C SER A 106 5.52 -0.62 -0.68
N SER A 107 5.49 -0.39 0.63
CA SER A 107 4.32 0.08 1.36
C SER A 107 3.84 1.45 0.86
N GLY A 108 4.75 2.42 0.77
CA GLY A 108 4.41 3.78 0.33
C GLY A 108 3.94 3.83 -1.12
N LYS A 109 4.58 3.05 -2.00
CA LYS A 109 4.21 2.92 -3.41
C LYS A 109 2.86 2.24 -3.58
N SER A 110 2.58 1.15 -2.85
CA SER A 110 1.28 0.48 -2.86
C SER A 110 0.13 1.41 -2.47
N ASN A 111 0.33 2.28 -1.48
CA ASN A 111 -0.64 3.31 -1.09
C ASN A 111 -0.83 4.38 -2.18
N HIS A 112 0.27 4.81 -2.83
CA HIS A 112 0.20 5.77 -3.93
C HIS A 112 -0.52 5.20 -5.16
N ASP A 113 -0.14 4.00 -5.59
CA ASP A 113 -0.73 3.30 -6.73
C ASP A 113 -2.20 3.00 -6.47
N SER A 114 -2.57 2.59 -5.25
CA SER A 114 -3.97 2.39 -4.85
C SER A 114 -4.80 3.68 -4.95
N LYS A 115 -4.25 4.83 -4.54
CA LYS A 115 -4.94 6.13 -4.68
C LYS A 115 -5.15 6.51 -6.14
N ILE A 116 -4.15 6.27 -6.99
CA ILE A 116 -4.24 6.54 -8.44
C ILE A 116 -5.26 5.61 -9.08
N LEU A 117 -5.25 4.32 -8.76
CA LEU A 117 -6.16 3.31 -9.28
C LEU A 117 -7.62 3.67 -8.98
N ILE A 118 -7.93 3.97 -7.72
CA ILE A 118 -9.28 4.38 -7.30
C ILE A 118 -9.70 5.67 -8.03
N LYS A 119 -8.80 6.64 -8.16
CA LYS A 119 -9.07 7.90 -8.86
C LYS A 119 -9.32 7.69 -10.36
N ASN A 120 -8.58 6.79 -10.99
CA ASN A 120 -8.74 6.43 -12.40
C ASN A 120 -10.07 5.70 -12.63
N TRP A 121 -10.44 4.76 -11.76
CA TRP A 121 -11.75 4.09 -11.81
C TRP A 121 -12.91 5.08 -11.63
N LEU A 122 -12.76 6.09 -10.78
CA LEU A 122 -13.78 7.12 -10.57
C LEU A 122 -13.91 8.09 -11.76
N ARG A 123 -12.81 8.36 -12.48
CA ARG A 123 -12.74 9.35 -13.56
C ARG A 123 -13.09 8.78 -14.94
N ASN A 124 -12.70 7.54 -15.22
CA ASN A 124 -12.72 6.99 -16.59
C ASN A 124 -14.00 6.22 -16.95
N ASP A 125 -14.89 5.93 -16.00
CA ASP A 125 -16.06 5.09 -16.29
C ASP A 125 -17.42 5.80 -16.04
N PRO A 126 -18.03 6.39 -17.09
CA PRO A 126 -19.38 6.94 -17.01
C PRO A 126 -20.48 5.88 -16.85
N ALA A 127 -20.20 4.58 -17.11
CA ALA A 127 -21.13 3.48 -16.84
C ALA A 127 -21.17 3.11 -15.34
N CYS A 128 -20.05 3.27 -14.63
CA CYS A 128 -20.01 3.14 -13.17
C CYS A 128 -20.86 4.21 -12.47
N ARG A 129 -20.85 5.46 -12.95
CA ARG A 129 -21.60 6.60 -12.38
C ARG A 129 -23.10 6.35 -12.16
N ARG A 130 -23.71 5.38 -12.84
CA ARG A 130 -25.16 5.13 -12.83
C ARG A 130 -25.58 3.96 -11.93
N ASN A 131 -24.67 3.25 -11.28
CA ASN A 131 -24.96 1.97 -10.61
C ASN A 131 -24.21 1.74 -9.28
N ASN A 132 -24.59 0.68 -8.56
CA ASN A 132 -23.97 0.16 -7.33
C ASN A 132 -22.43 0.03 -7.39
N CYS A 133 -21.85 -0.07 -8.58
CA CYS A 133 -20.40 -0.14 -8.79
C CYS A 133 -19.69 1.14 -8.33
N PHE A 134 -20.24 2.33 -8.61
CA PHE A 134 -19.69 3.60 -8.11
C PHE A 134 -19.71 3.68 -6.58
N LYS A 135 -20.78 3.19 -5.95
CA LYS A 135 -20.87 3.10 -4.48
C LYS A 135 -19.82 2.14 -3.91
N ARG A 136 -19.55 1.02 -4.59
CA ARG A 136 -18.49 0.06 -4.21
C ARG A 136 -17.10 0.67 -4.34
N ILE A 137 -16.80 1.31 -5.47
CA ILE A 137 -15.50 1.97 -5.70
C ILE A 137 -15.28 3.11 -4.70
N GLN A 138 -16.33 3.88 -4.40
CA GLN A 138 -16.25 4.95 -3.39
C GLN A 138 -16.09 4.41 -1.96
N ALA A 139 -16.63 3.22 -1.67
CA ALA A 139 -16.44 2.52 -0.40
C ALA A 139 -15.06 1.84 -0.29
N CYS A 140 -14.34 1.63 -1.40
CA CYS A 140 -12.97 1.14 -1.36
C CYS A 140 -12.03 2.23 -0.83
N SER A 141 -11.59 2.09 0.42
CA SER A 141 -10.48 2.88 0.95
C SER A 141 -9.17 2.43 0.30
N PRO A 142 -8.25 3.35 -0.05
CA PRO A 142 -6.90 3.00 -0.48
C PRO A 142 -6.21 2.09 0.54
N ILE A 143 -5.30 1.24 0.04
CA ILE A 143 -4.48 0.34 0.84
C ILE A 143 -3.49 1.19 1.63
N LYS A 144 -3.57 1.13 2.95
CA LYS A 144 -2.75 1.88 3.90
C LYS A 144 -2.16 0.90 4.90
N ILE A 145 -0.91 0.51 4.67
CA ILE A 145 -0.13 -0.19 5.69
C ILE A 145 0.25 0.86 6.76
N ARG A 146 -0.20 0.62 8.00
CA ARG A 146 0.08 1.52 9.13
C ARG A 146 1.19 0.94 10.00
N PHE A 147 1.93 1.82 10.66
CA PHE A 147 2.97 1.58 11.65
C PHE A 147 2.55 2.27 12.94
N GLY A 148 2.00 1.50 13.88
CA GLY A 148 1.37 2.07 15.08
C GLY A 148 0.33 3.15 14.73
N PRO A 149 0.40 4.37 15.27
CA PRO A 149 -0.57 5.42 14.92
C PRO A 149 -0.35 6.02 13.51
N ASN A 150 0.82 5.80 12.90
CA ASN A 150 1.23 6.51 11.67
C ASN A 150 1.02 5.67 10.42
N ILE A 151 0.74 6.33 9.29
CA ILE A 151 0.71 5.68 7.97
C ILE A 151 2.15 5.63 7.46
N MET A 152 2.58 4.46 6.96
CA MET A 152 3.90 4.37 6.36
C MET A 152 3.86 4.99 4.97
N GLU A 153 4.43 6.18 4.88
CA GLU A 153 4.58 6.92 3.64
C GLU A 153 6.02 6.84 3.16
N ILE A 154 6.27 7.23 1.91
CA ILE A 154 7.62 7.37 1.37
C ILE A 154 8.46 8.32 2.25
N ALA A 155 7.85 9.29 2.94
CA ALA A 155 8.53 10.15 3.90
C ALA A 155 9.12 9.40 5.10
N THR A 156 8.53 8.26 5.49
CA THR A 156 9.06 7.40 6.56
C THR A 156 10.45 6.92 6.21
N VAL A 157 10.69 6.51 4.96
CA VAL A 157 12.02 6.12 4.45
C VAL A 157 13.09 7.18 4.76
N LEU A 158 12.77 8.44 4.45
CA LEU A 158 13.68 9.55 4.60
C LEU A 158 13.96 9.84 6.07
N MET A 159 12.91 9.83 6.90
CA MET A 159 13.02 10.00 8.34
C MET A 159 13.86 8.89 8.99
N THR A 160 13.66 7.62 8.60
CA THR A 160 14.45 6.49 9.11
C THR A 160 15.93 6.65 8.79
N THR A 161 16.23 6.96 7.53
CA THR A 161 17.61 7.08 7.05
C THR A 161 18.31 8.24 7.75
N HIS A 162 17.63 9.38 7.86
CA HIS A 162 18.13 10.55 8.58
C HIS A 162 18.36 10.25 10.07
N PHE A 163 17.43 9.55 10.72
CA PHE A 163 17.56 9.15 12.12
C PHE A 163 18.75 8.21 12.35
N CYS A 164 18.90 7.18 11.51
CA CYS A 164 20.03 6.24 11.59
C CYS A 164 21.37 6.96 11.38
N PHE A 165 21.45 7.85 10.37
CA PHE A 165 22.66 8.61 10.10
C PHE A 165 23.00 9.57 11.24
N SER A 166 22.04 10.37 11.69
CA SER A 166 22.22 11.31 12.81
C SER A 166 22.63 10.60 14.09
N SER A 167 22.01 9.46 14.40
CA SER A 167 22.36 8.64 15.57
C SER A 167 23.78 8.07 15.46
N THR A 168 24.18 7.62 14.27
CA THR A 168 25.54 7.12 14.02
C THR A 168 26.58 8.22 14.20
N VAL A 169 26.33 9.41 13.64
CA VAL A 169 27.23 10.57 13.79
C VAL A 169 27.35 10.99 15.26
N ASN A 170 26.24 11.04 15.99
CA ASN A 170 26.26 11.36 17.42
C ASN A 170 27.07 10.32 18.21
N LEU A 171 26.92 9.03 17.91
CA LEU A 171 27.71 7.97 18.53
C LEU A 171 29.21 8.11 18.23
N LEU A 172 29.56 8.49 16.99
CA LEU A 172 30.94 8.74 16.60
C LEU A 172 31.55 9.94 17.31
N LEU A 173 30.78 11.02 17.49
CA LEU A 173 31.22 12.20 18.23
C LEU A 173 31.46 11.88 19.71
N VAL A 174 30.59 11.08 20.33
CA VAL A 174 30.76 10.62 21.72
C VAL A 174 31.91 9.61 21.86
N GLY A 175 32.12 8.75 20.87
CA GLY A 175 33.16 7.72 20.92
C GLY A 175 34.58 8.23 20.62
N LYS A 176 34.73 9.41 19.99
CA LYS A 176 36.03 10.03 19.67
C LYS A 176 36.33 11.31 20.46
N GLY A 177 35.38 11.83 21.23
CA GLY A 177 35.56 12.95 22.17
C GLY A 177 36.04 12.47 23.53
#